data_AF-A0A2V6ATS9-F1
#
_entry.id   AF-A0A2V6ATS9-F1
#
_cell.length_a   1.000
_cell.length_b   1.000
_cell.length_c   1.000
_cell.angle_alpha   90.00
_cell.angle_beta   90.00
_cell.angle_gamma   90.00
#
_symmetry.space_group_name_H-M   'P 1'
#
loop_
_entity.id
_entity.type
_entity.pdbx_description
1 polymer ?
#
loop_
_entity_poly.entity_id
_entity_poly.type
_entity_poly.pdbx_seq_one_letter_code
_entity_poly.pdbx_strand_id
1 'polypeptide(L)' 'MSSDVCPVTCCPVVELRQYTLHPGKRDVLIDLFDREFVETQEAVGMKVIGQFRELGHPNHFVWLRGFRDMTSRAKA' A
#
# COMPACT_ATOMS: atom_id res chain seq x y z
N MET A 1 -17.40 -30.15 -17.00
CA MET A 1 -17.60 -29.89 -15.56
C MET A 1 -16.22 -29.64 -14.99
N SER A 2 -15.62 -28.49 -15.29
CA SER A 2 -15.66 -27.27 -14.48
C SER A 2 -15.25 -27.54 -13.03
N SER A 3 -13.98 -27.29 -12.75
CA SER A 3 -13.53 -26.83 -11.44
C SER A 3 -12.88 -25.48 -11.70
N ASP A 4 -13.53 -24.45 -11.17
CA ASP A 4 -13.19 -23.04 -11.24
C ASP A 4 -11.70 -22.75 -11.00
N VAL A 5 -11.04 -22.16 -12.00
CA VAL A 5 -9.94 -21.24 -11.70
C VAL A 5 -10.60 -19.92 -11.30
N CYS A 6 -11.04 -19.83 -10.04
CA CYS A 6 -11.28 -18.53 -9.45
C CYS A 6 -9.92 -17.81 -9.44
N PRO A 7 -9.76 -16.63 -10.07
CA PRO A 7 -8.49 -15.93 -9.95
C PRO A 7 -8.35 -15.60 -8.47
N VAL A 8 -7.39 -16.21 -7.80
CA VAL A 8 -7.05 -15.87 -6.42
C VAL A 8 -6.78 -14.39 -6.43
N THR A 9 -7.72 -13.60 -5.90
CA THR A 9 -7.55 -12.14 -5.83
C THR A 9 -6.26 -11.92 -5.07
N CYS A 10 -5.26 -11.28 -5.69
CA CYS A 10 -3.93 -11.20 -5.08
C CYS A 10 -3.96 -10.50 -3.71
N CYS A 11 -4.97 -9.64 -3.49
CA CYS A 11 -5.25 -8.95 -2.23
C CYS A 11 -6.78 -8.82 -2.04
N PRO A 12 -7.46 -9.79 -1.40
CA PRO A 12 -8.89 -9.70 -1.11
C PRO A 12 -9.24 -8.53 -0.17
N VAL A 13 -8.31 -8.12 0.68
CA VAL A 13 -8.42 -6.94 1.53
C VAL A 13 -7.42 -5.89 1.04
N VAL A 14 -7.89 -4.66 0.82
CA VAL A 14 -7.05 -3.51 0.43
C VAL A 14 -7.25 -2.40 1.45
N GLU A 15 -6.14 -1.84 1.93
CA GLU A 15 -6.13 -0.65 2.78
C GLU A 15 -5.65 0.56 2.00
N LEU A 16 -6.42 1.64 2.07
CA LEU A 16 -6.03 2.97 1.65
C LEU A 16 -5.36 3.72 2.80
N ARG A 17 -4.14 4.18 2.56
CA ARG A 17 -3.38 5.03 3.48
C ARG A 17 -3.22 6.41 2.86
N GLN A 18 -3.72 7.43 3.54
CA GLN A 18 -3.62 8.83 3.13
C GLN A 18 -3.00 9.64 4.26
N TYR A 19 -1.88 10.29 3.98
CA TYR A 19 -1.18 11.15 4.94
C TYR A 19 -1.13 12.58 4.43
N THR A 20 -1.51 13.52 5.30
CA THR A 20 -1.22 14.94 5.12
C THR A 20 0.14 15.23 5.73
N LEU A 21 1.11 15.55 4.89
CA LEU A 21 2.49 15.81 5.27
C LEU A 21 2.73 17.28 5.55
N HIS A 22 3.86 17.57 6.17
CA HIS A 22 4.37 18.93 6.25
C HIS A 22 4.66 19.50 4.85
N PRO A 23 4.49 20.82 4.65
CA PRO A 23 4.74 21.47 3.36
C PRO A 23 6.09 21.10 2.74
N GLY A 24 6.06 20.70 1.47
CA GLY A 24 7.26 20.36 0.70
C GLY A 24 7.96 19.06 1.10
N LYS A 25 7.36 18.21 1.95
CA LYS A 25 7.97 16.94 2.41
C LYS A 25 7.53 15.70 1.64
N ARG A 26 6.64 15.83 0.65
CA ARG A 26 6.12 14.69 -0.11
C ARG A 26 7.21 13.89 -0.82
N ASP A 27 8.08 14.56 -1.59
CA ASP A 27 9.13 13.86 -2.34
C ASP A 27 10.16 13.21 -1.42
N VAL A 28 10.48 13.86 -0.30
CA VAL A 28 11.36 13.29 0.74
C VAL A 28 10.78 11.99 1.31
N LEU A 29 9.46 11.95 1.56
CA LEU A 29 8.82 10.73 2.03
C LEU A 29 8.76 9.66 0.94
N ILE A 30 8.50 10.02 -0.31
CA ILE A 30 8.50 9.08 -1.44
C ILE A 30 9.87 8.40 -1.56
N ASP A 31 10.96 9.17 -1.60
CA ASP A 31 12.31 8.63 -1.74
C ASP A 31 12.71 7.72 -0.57
N LEU A 32 12.28 8.07 0.65
CA LEU A 32 12.48 7.24 1.83
C LEU A 32 11.64 5.96 1.77
N PHE A 33 10.38 6.09 1.34
CA PHE A 33 9.43 4.97 1.26
C PHE A 33 9.91 3.92 0.25
N ASP A 34 10.31 4.35 -0.94
CA ASP A 34 10.81 3.45 -2.00
C ASP A 34 12.04 2.66 -1.54
N ARG A 35 12.97 3.32 -0.85
CA ARG A 35 14.23 2.71 -0.42
C ARG A 35 14.07 1.78 0.78
N GLU A 36 13.27 2.18 1.76
CA GLU A 36 13.29 1.52 3.08
C GLU A 36 12.00 0.75 3.41
N PHE A 37 10.86 1.16 2.84
CA PHE A 37 9.56 0.70 3.32
C PHE A 37 8.94 -0.39 2.43
N VAL A 38 9.20 -0.40 1.12
CA VAL A 38 8.56 -1.41 0.24
C VAL A 38 8.90 -2.83 0.69
N GLU A 39 10.18 -3.20 0.70
CA GLU A 39 10.62 -4.56 1.03
C GLU A 39 10.32 -4.94 2.48
N THR A 40 10.51 -4.00 3.42
CA THR A 40 10.30 -4.27 4.85
C THR A 40 8.83 -4.42 5.21
N GLN A 41 7.92 -3.70 4.54
CA GLN A 41 6.48 -3.91 4.66
C GLN A 41 6.08 -5.27 4.08
N GLU A 42 6.62 -5.65 2.92
CA GLU A 42 6.32 -6.94 2.31
C GLU A 42 6.81 -8.13 3.15
N ALA A 43 7.96 -7.99 3.80
CA ALA A 43 8.51 -9.00 4.70
C ALA A 43 7.60 -9.31 5.91
N VAL A 44 6.73 -8.38 6.32
CA VAL A 44 5.76 -8.59 7.41
C VAL A 44 4.35 -9.00 6.93
N GLY A 45 4.22 -9.38 5.65
CA GLY A 45 3.05 -10.11 5.15
C GLY A 45 1.94 -9.28 4.53
N MET A 46 2.21 -8.02 4.18
CA MET A 46 1.36 -7.24 3.28
C MET A 46 1.95 -7.19 1.86
N LYS A 47 1.17 -6.76 0.88
CA LYS A 47 1.66 -6.44 -0.47
C LYS A 47 1.58 -4.95 -0.71
N VAL A 48 2.65 -4.29 -1.13
CA VAL A 48 2.58 -2.89 -1.55
C VAL A 48 2.00 -2.87 -2.97
N ILE A 49 0.82 -2.28 -3.14
CA ILE A 49 0.11 -2.26 -4.43
C ILE A 49 0.59 -1.07 -5.28
N GLY A 50 0.81 0.08 -4.65
CA GLY A 50 1.30 1.26 -5.34
C GLY A 50 1.20 2.54 -4.52
N GLN A 51 1.90 3.56 -5.01
CA GLN A 51 1.94 4.91 -4.46
C GLN A 51 1.36 5.89 -5.48
N PHE A 52 0.70 6.93 -4.99
CA PHE A 52 -0.03 7.89 -5.82
C PHE A 52 0.27 9.32 -5.40
N ARG A 53 0.41 10.19 -6.39
CA ARG A 53 0.50 11.64 -6.21
C ARG A 53 -0.86 12.25 -6.49
N GLU A 54 -1.41 12.95 -5.51
CA GLU A 54 -2.62 13.74 -5.72
C GLU A 54 -2.25 15.10 -6.33
N LEU A 55 -2.74 15.37 -7.56
CA LEU A 55 -2.34 16.54 -8.35
C LEU A 55 -2.72 17.87 -7.67
N GLY A 56 -3.88 17.93 -7.01
CA GLY A 56 -4.37 19.13 -6.32
C GLY A 56 -3.87 19.28 -4.88
N HIS A 57 -3.20 18.26 -4.34
CA HIS A 57 -2.82 18.21 -2.93
C HIS A 57 -1.32 17.89 -2.80
N PRO A 58 -0.45 18.91 -2.91
CA PRO A 58 1.01 18.72 -2.93
C PRO A 58 1.57 18.11 -1.65
N ASN A 59 0.81 18.19 -0.55
CA ASN A 59 1.19 17.66 0.74
C ASN A 59 0.59 16.28 1.03
N HIS A 60 -0.17 15.69 0.10
CA HIS A 60 -0.73 14.35 0.30
C HIS A 60 0.23 13.27 -0.22
N PHE A 61 0.45 12.26 0.61
CA PHE A 61 1.07 11.00 0.21
C PHE A 61 0.05 9.88 0.38
N VAL A 62 -0.24 9.19 -0.74
CA VAL A 62 -1.28 8.16 -0.81
C VAL A 62 -0.66 6.86 -1.29
N TRP A 63 -0.99 5.77 -0.61
CA TRP A 63 -0.55 4.45 -1.04
C TRP A 63 -1.57 3.37 -0.67
N LEU A 64 -1.49 2.25 -1.38
CA LEU A 64 -2.32 1.09 -1.20
C LEU A 64 -1.48 -0.10 -0.75
N ARG A 65 -1.97 -0.81 0.25
CA ARG A 65 -1.42 -2.12 0.65
C ARG A 65 -2.51 -3.18 0.75
N GLY A 66 -2.15 -4.40 0.40
CA GLY A 66 -3.06 -5.52 0.30
C GLY A 66 -2.76 -6.64 1.27
N PHE A 67 -3.80 -7.36 1.68
CA PHE A 67 -3.74 -8.48 2.63
C PHE A 67 -4.62 -9.64 2.15
N ARG A 68 -4.27 -10.84 2.61
CA ARG A 68 -5.04 -12.07 2.37
C ARG A 68 -6.39 -12.07 3.11
N ASP A 69 -6.43 -11.48 4.30
CA ASP A 69 -7.60 -11.40 5.17
C ASP A 69 -7.45 -10.27 6.21
N MET A 70 -8.52 -10.01 6.97
CA MET A 70 -8.55 -8.97 8.02
C MET A 70 -7.67 -9.29 9.22
N THR A 71 -7.41 -10.57 9.52
CA THR A 71 -6.53 -10.97 10.63
C THR A 71 -5.08 -10.64 10.32
N SER A 72 -4.63 -10.88 9.09
CA SER A 72 -3.31 -10.52 8.59
C SER A 72 -3.14 -9.00 8.58
N ARG A 73 -4.17 -8.27 8.16
CA ARG A 73 -4.21 -6.79 8.23
C ARG A 73 -4.03 -6.28 9.66
N ALA A 74 -4.72 -6.86 10.64
CA ALA A 74 -4.70 -6.38 12.02
C ALA A 74 -3.37 -6.60 12.76
N LYS A 75 -2.54 -7.54 12.29
CA LYS A 75 -1.24 -7.87 12.89
C LYS A 75 -0.07 -7.02 12.34
N ALA A 76 -0.30 -6.34 11.23
CA ALA A 76 0.71 -5.64 10.44
C ALA A 76 0.75 -4.12 10.67
#